data_AF-A0A1I0ENZ9-F1
#
_entry.id   AF-A0A1I0ENZ9-F1
#
_cell.length_a   1.000
_cell.length_b   1.000
_cell.length_c   1.000
_cell.angle_alpha   90.00
_cell.angle_beta   90.00
_cell.angle_gamma   90.00
#
_symmetry.space_group_name_H-M   'P 1'
#
loop_
_entity.id
_entity.type
_entity.pdbx_description
1 polymer ?
#
loop_
_entity_poly.entity_id
_entity_poly.type
_entity_poly.pdbx_seq_one_letter_code
_entity_poly.pdbx_strand_id
1 'polypeptide(L)'
;MPDTILPNVSHAYTQVEEAVVHAVLWLKLGAEAVGASIIVLGILLGGYLFAKALLARRTADFNAIRLTLARYLALALEFQLGADILSTTIAPSWEQIGKLGAIAVIRTALNYFLSREMKEEHRAAAEHHVQRKAHQQE
;
A
#
# COMPACT_ATOMS: atom_id res chain seq x y z
N MET A 1 13.85 -15.28 -60.50
CA MET A 1 13.17 -14.21 -59.74
C MET A 1 14.22 -13.58 -58.84
N PRO A 2 14.35 -12.24 -58.77
CA PRO A 2 15.24 -11.63 -57.80
C PRO A 2 14.53 -11.63 -56.44
N ASP A 3 15.14 -12.27 -55.46
CA ASP A 3 14.73 -12.19 -54.06
C ASP A 3 15.03 -10.77 -53.58
N THR A 4 14.05 -9.88 -53.71
CA THR A 4 14.12 -8.52 -53.18
C THR A 4 14.30 -8.60 -51.67
N ILE A 5 15.55 -8.38 -51.25
CA ILE A 5 16.01 -8.12 -49.89
C ILE A 5 15.09 -7.05 -49.27
N LEU A 6 14.06 -7.47 -48.54
CA LEU A 6 13.43 -6.59 -47.57
C LEU A 6 14.46 -6.41 -46.45
N PRO A 7 14.88 -5.18 -46.11
CA PRO A 7 15.77 -4.96 -44.98
C PRO A 7 15.17 -5.60 -43.74
N ASN A 8 16.04 -6.18 -42.92
CA ASN A 8 15.70 -6.84 -41.67
C ASN A 8 15.10 -5.84 -40.64
N VAL A 9 13.87 -5.42 -40.88
CA VAL A 9 13.12 -4.53 -39.99
C VAL A 9 12.55 -5.31 -38.81
N SER A 10 12.24 -6.59 -38.97
CA SER A 10 11.71 -7.45 -37.92
C SER A 10 12.66 -7.57 -36.73
N HIS A 11 13.95 -7.83 -36.95
CA HIS A 11 14.91 -7.92 -35.86
C HIS A 11 15.17 -6.57 -35.19
N ALA A 12 15.07 -5.45 -35.92
CA ALA A 12 15.17 -4.11 -35.34
C ALA A 12 13.97 -3.79 -34.43
N TYR A 13 12.74 -4.14 -34.86
CA TYR A 13 11.55 -4.01 -34.02
C TYR A 13 11.64 -4.88 -32.75
N THR A 14 12.06 -6.14 -32.88
CA THR A 14 12.22 -7.05 -31.73
C THR A 14 13.26 -6.55 -30.73
N GLN A 15 14.40 -6.02 -31.19
CA GLN A 15 15.42 -5.46 -30.28
C GLN A 15 14.93 -4.22 -29.52
N VAL A 16 14.21 -3.32 -30.20
CA VAL A 16 13.63 -2.13 -29.55
C VAL A 16 12.55 -2.52 -28.55
N GLU A 17 11.69 -3.49 -28.89
CA GLU A 17 10.67 -4.03 -28.00
C GLU A 17 11.28 -4.66 -26.74
N GLU A 18 12.28 -5.52 -26.89
CA GLU A 18 12.99 -6.13 -25.75
C GLU A 18 13.68 -5.08 -24.87
N ALA A 19 14.31 -4.06 -25.47
CA ALA A 19 14.95 -2.99 -24.72
C ALA A 19 13.94 -2.17 -23.89
N VAL A 20 12.77 -1.86 -24.48
CA VAL A 20 11.69 -1.15 -23.78
C VAL A 20 11.15 -2.00 -22.63
N VAL A 21 10.89 -3.29 -22.86
CA VAL A 21 10.39 -4.19 -21.81
C VAL A 21 11.36 -4.28 -20.63
N HIS A 22 12.66 -4.45 -20.89
CA HIS A 22 13.66 -4.48 -19.83
C HIS A 22 13.75 -3.16 -19.06
N ALA A 23 13.71 -2.02 -19.76
CA ALA A 23 13.75 -0.71 -19.12
C ALA A 23 12.54 -0.51 -18.18
N VAL A 24 11.35 -0.87 -18.64
CA VAL A 24 10.11 -0.82 -17.85
C VAL A 24 10.20 -1.74 -16.63
N LEU A 25 10.75 -2.95 -16.77
CA LEU A 25 10.92 -3.88 -15.64
C LEU A 25 11.88 -3.34 -14.57
N TRP A 26 13.00 -2.72 -14.97
CA TRP A 26 13.93 -2.09 -14.03
C TRP A 26 13.30 -0.89 -13.32
N LEU A 27 12.52 -0.08 -14.03
CA LEU A 27 11.79 1.05 -13.45
C LEU A 27 10.72 0.57 -12.46
N LYS A 28 9.97 -0.49 -12.80
CA LYS A 28 9.00 -1.11 -11.90
C LYS A 28 9.68 -1.58 -10.61
N LEU A 29 10.76 -2.35 -10.74
CA LEU A 29 11.51 -2.85 -9.60
C LEU A 29 12.04 -1.72 -8.71
N GLY A 30 12.53 -0.64 -9.32
CA GLY A 30 12.98 0.56 -8.59
C GLY A 30 11.84 1.22 -7.81
N ALA A 31 10.68 1.40 -8.44
CA ALA A 31 9.50 1.98 -7.79
C ALA A 31 8.98 1.10 -6.63
N GLU A 32 8.93 -0.22 -6.82
CA GLU A 32 8.58 -1.17 -5.75
C GLU A 32 9.57 -1.10 -4.57
N ALA A 33 10.87 -1.05 -4.85
CA ALA A 33 11.91 -0.96 -3.83
C ALA A 33 11.81 0.36 -3.03
N VAL A 34 11.53 1.47 -3.69
CA VAL A 34 11.29 2.77 -3.02
C VAL A 34 10.06 2.69 -2.14
N GLY A 35 8.93 2.18 -2.66
CA GLY A 35 7.70 1.99 -1.89
C GLY A 35 7.92 1.10 -0.66
N ALA A 36 8.60 -0.04 -0.82
CA ALA A 36 8.94 -0.94 0.28
C ALA A 36 9.82 -0.26 1.35
N SER A 37 10.81 0.53 0.93
CA SER A 37 11.68 1.29 1.83
C SER A 37 10.90 2.32 2.65
N ILE A 38 9.95 3.02 2.02
CA ILE A 38 9.07 3.99 2.69
C ILE A 38 8.19 3.30 3.74
N ILE A 39 7.65 2.11 3.44
CA ILE A 39 6.88 1.30 4.40
C ILE A 39 7.75 0.95 5.62
N VAL A 40 8.97 0.46 5.38
CA VAL A 40 9.92 0.11 6.47
C VAL A 40 10.21 1.33 7.35
N LEU A 41 10.49 2.49 6.75
CA LEU A 41 10.73 3.73 7.50
C LEU A 41 9.52 4.12 8.35
N GLY A 42 8.32 4.04 7.78
CA GLY A 42 7.07 4.31 8.49
C GLY A 42 6.89 3.40 9.69
N ILE A 43 7.12 2.09 9.52
CA ILE A 43 7.05 1.09 10.59
C ILE A 43 8.06 1.38 11.70
N LEU A 44 9.31 1.69 11.36
CA LEU A 44 10.36 1.99 12.33
C LEU A 44 10.01 3.25 13.16
N LEU A 45 9.59 4.33 12.49
CA LEU A 45 9.20 5.58 13.15
C LEU A 45 7.95 5.40 14.02
N GLY A 46 6.92 4.74 13.48
CA GLY A 46 5.69 4.45 14.22
C GLY A 46 5.93 3.54 15.42
N GLY A 47 6.77 2.52 15.27
CA GLY A 47 7.18 1.61 16.33
C GLY A 47 7.98 2.32 17.42
N TYR A 48 8.91 3.20 17.05
CA TYR A 48 9.64 4.04 18.00
C TYR A 48 8.70 4.94 18.82
N LEU A 49 7.78 5.64 18.16
CA LEU A 49 6.79 6.48 18.82
C LEU A 49 5.87 5.67 19.75
N PHE A 50 5.47 4.47 19.31
CA PHE A 50 4.67 3.54 20.11
C PHE A 50 5.41 3.07 21.36
N ALA A 51 6.67 2.62 21.23
CA ALA A 51 7.48 2.21 22.37
C ALA A 51 7.63 3.35 23.39
N LYS A 52 7.91 4.57 22.91
CA LYS A 52 7.99 5.77 23.75
C LYS A 52 6.68 6.07 24.47
N ALA A 53 5.54 6.00 23.78
CA ALA A 53 4.23 6.24 24.37
C ALA A 53 3.87 5.19 25.43
N LEU A 54 4.23 3.93 25.21
CA LEU A 54 4.03 2.83 26.15
C LEU A 54 4.87 3.03 27.43
N LEU A 55 6.14 3.39 27.28
CA LEU A 55 7.04 3.72 28.39
C LEU A 55 6.51 4.93 29.19
N ALA A 56 5.95 5.93 28.52
CA ALA A 56 5.41 7.13 29.16
C ALA A 56 3.97 6.96 29.71
N ARG A 57 3.32 5.80 29.53
CA ARG A 57 1.91 5.52 29.87
C ARG A 57 0.91 6.59 29.38
N ARG A 58 1.19 7.24 28.25
CA ARG A 58 0.31 8.27 27.66
C ARG A 58 -0.54 7.68 26.54
N THR A 59 -1.84 7.54 26.79
CA THR A 59 -2.82 7.06 25.81
C THR A 59 -3.16 8.08 24.72
N ALA A 60 -2.82 9.36 24.90
CA ALA A 60 -3.12 10.41 23.92
C ALA A 60 -2.27 10.32 22.63
N ASP A 61 -1.12 9.62 22.64
CA ASP A 61 -0.17 9.60 21.51
C ASP A 61 -0.53 8.57 20.41
N PHE A 62 -1.51 7.71 20.63
CA PHE A 62 -1.91 6.67 19.67
C PHE A 62 -2.39 7.25 18.33
N ASN A 63 -3.09 8.39 18.36
CA ASN A 63 -3.56 9.02 17.12
C ASN A 63 -2.40 9.58 16.29
N ALA A 64 -1.35 10.12 16.93
CA ALA A 64 -0.16 10.62 16.25
C ALA A 64 0.66 9.48 15.62
N ILE A 65 0.78 8.35 16.31
CA ILE A 65 1.42 7.14 15.78
C ILE A 65 0.66 6.63 14.55
N ARG A 66 -0.67 6.51 14.66
CA ARG A 66 -1.54 6.09 13.56
C ARG A 66 -1.42 7.01 12.35
N LEU A 67 -1.46 8.33 12.56
CA LEU A 67 -1.34 9.31 11.48
C LEU A 67 0.02 9.25 10.79
N THR A 68 1.10 9.05 11.57
CA THR A 68 2.44 8.87 11.03
C THR A 68 2.49 7.65 10.12
N LEU A 69 2.05 6.49 10.61
CA LEU A 69 1.98 5.25 9.81
C LEU A 69 1.14 5.43 8.55
N ALA A 70 -0.05 6.04 8.67
CA ALA A 70 -0.94 6.30 7.54
C ALA A 70 -0.25 7.13 6.44
N ARG A 71 0.56 8.12 6.81
CA ARG A 71 1.25 8.99 5.85
C ARG A 71 2.34 8.28 5.07
N TYR A 72 3.15 7.45 5.74
CA TYR A 72 4.17 6.63 5.07
C TYR A 72 3.55 5.54 4.20
N LEU A 73 2.48 4.89 4.69
CA LEU A 73 1.74 3.92 3.90
C LEU A 73 1.14 4.59 2.65
N ALA A 74 0.45 5.72 2.78
CA ALA A 74 -0.12 6.43 1.64
C ALA A 74 0.94 6.78 0.59
N LEU A 75 2.09 7.32 1.02
CA LEU A 75 3.19 7.64 0.11
C LEU A 75 3.74 6.40 -0.61
N ALA A 76 3.96 5.30 0.11
CA ALA A 76 4.41 4.05 -0.51
C ALA A 76 3.44 3.51 -1.55
N LEU A 77 2.13 3.72 -1.34
CA LEU A 77 1.09 3.30 -2.28
C LEU A 77 1.11 4.09 -3.58
N GLU A 78 1.50 5.35 -3.57
CA GLU A 78 1.65 6.14 -4.80
C GLU A 78 2.76 5.55 -5.69
N PHE A 79 3.88 5.13 -5.09
CA PHE A 79 4.96 4.46 -5.81
C PHE A 79 4.56 3.07 -6.31
N GLN A 80 3.89 2.27 -5.48
CA GLN A 80 3.41 0.93 -5.87
C GLN A 80 2.39 1.02 -7.01
N LEU A 81 1.44 1.96 -6.93
CA LEU A 81 0.48 2.22 -8.00
C LEU A 81 1.18 2.61 -9.31
N GLY A 82 2.22 3.45 -9.25
CA GLY A 82 3.03 3.78 -10.42
C GLY A 82 3.73 2.55 -11.02
N ALA A 83 4.28 1.67 -10.18
CA ALA A 83 4.89 0.42 -10.60
C ALA A 83 3.88 -0.53 -11.27
N ASP A 84 2.66 -0.59 -10.73
CA ASP A 84 1.56 -1.40 -11.28
C ASP A 84 1.11 -0.88 -12.65
N ILE A 85 0.90 0.43 -12.79
CA ILE A 85 0.58 1.08 -14.08
C ILE A 85 1.64 0.74 -15.13
N LEU A 86 2.91 0.86 -14.74
CA LEU A 86 4.05 0.55 -15.60
C LEU A 86 4.05 -0.93 -16.04
N SER A 87 3.73 -1.86 -15.13
CA SER A 87 3.58 -3.30 -15.44
C SER A 87 2.44 -3.55 -16.44
N THR A 88 1.29 -2.89 -16.28
CA THR A 88 0.14 -3.09 -17.16
C THR A 88 0.37 -2.61 -18.59
N THR A 89 1.33 -1.70 -18.81
CA THR A 89 1.66 -1.15 -20.13
C THR A 89 2.46 -2.14 -20.99
N ILE A 90 3.28 -3.00 -20.38
CA ILE A 90 4.11 -3.99 -21.11
C ILE A 90 3.52 -5.40 -21.14
N ALA A 91 2.71 -5.77 -20.16
CA ALA A 91 2.12 -7.09 -20.09
C ALA A 91 0.75 -6.99 -19.41
N PRO A 92 -0.36 -6.85 -20.17
CA PRO A 92 -1.70 -7.05 -19.62
C PRO A 92 -1.93 -8.55 -19.39
N SER A 93 -1.13 -9.19 -18.53
CA SER A 93 -1.37 -10.59 -18.16
C SER A 93 -2.44 -10.63 -17.07
N TRP A 94 -3.49 -11.39 -17.31
CA TRP A 94 -4.60 -11.57 -16.38
C TRP A 94 -4.16 -12.04 -14.99
N GLU A 95 -3.02 -12.72 -14.90
CA GLU A 95 -2.43 -13.18 -13.63
C GLU A 95 -1.89 -12.03 -12.77
N GLN A 96 -1.23 -11.03 -13.38
CA GLN A 96 -0.72 -9.86 -12.64
C GLN A 96 -1.88 -8.97 -12.15
N ILE A 97 -2.88 -8.75 -13.00
CA ILE A 97 -4.10 -8.02 -12.64
C ILE A 97 -4.83 -8.74 -11.49
N GLY A 98 -4.91 -10.07 -11.54
CA GLY A 98 -5.52 -10.89 -10.49
C GLY A 98 -4.80 -10.79 -9.14
N LYS A 99 -3.46 -10.84 -9.12
CA LYS A 99 -2.65 -10.69 -7.89
C LYS A 99 -2.86 -9.32 -7.24
N LEU A 100 -2.84 -8.26 -8.04
CA LEU A 100 -3.06 -6.91 -7.54
C LEU A 100 -4.49 -6.72 -7.00
N GLY A 101 -5.49 -7.23 -7.71
CA GLY A 101 -6.88 -7.23 -7.26
C GLY A 101 -7.07 -7.97 -5.93
N ALA A 102 -6.44 -9.13 -5.76
CA ALA A 102 -6.50 -9.89 -4.51
C ALA A 102 -5.92 -9.12 -3.33
N ILE A 103 -4.75 -8.47 -3.51
CA ILE A 103 -4.12 -7.65 -2.46
C ILE A 103 -5.03 -6.48 -2.07
N ALA A 104 -5.62 -5.80 -3.06
CA ALA A 104 -6.53 -4.68 -2.83
C ALA A 104 -7.79 -5.10 -2.04
N VAL A 105 -8.38 -6.25 -2.37
CA VAL A 105 -9.52 -6.82 -1.65
C VAL A 105 -9.17 -7.17 -0.21
N ILE A 106 -8.06 -7.89 0.01
CA ILE A 106 -7.60 -8.27 1.35
C ILE A 106 -7.39 -7.02 2.21
N ARG A 107 -6.70 -6.01 1.67
CA ARG A 107 -6.46 -4.75 2.37
C ARG A 107 -7.77 -4.06 2.76
N THR A 108 -8.71 -4.01 1.83
CA THR A 108 -10.02 -3.39 2.07
C THR A 108 -10.79 -4.12 3.16
N ALA A 109 -10.83 -5.45 3.10
CA ALA A 109 -11.52 -6.28 4.08
C ALA A 109 -10.93 -6.13 5.49
N LEU A 110 -9.60 -6.25 5.63
CA LEU A 110 -8.91 -6.10 6.91
C LEU A 110 -9.15 -4.71 7.52
N ASN A 111 -8.95 -3.66 6.72
CA ASN A 111 -9.13 -2.28 7.20
C ASN A 111 -10.61 -1.99 7.57
N TYR A 112 -11.55 -2.59 6.86
CA TYR A 112 -12.98 -2.50 7.16
C TYR A 112 -13.32 -3.17 8.50
N PHE A 113 -12.88 -4.42 8.72
CA PHE A 113 -13.14 -5.14 9.98
C PHE A 113 -12.54 -4.43 11.19
N LEU A 114 -11.27 -4.02 11.11
CA LEU A 114 -10.60 -3.24 12.16
C LEU A 114 -11.33 -1.93 12.47
N SER A 115 -11.75 -1.20 11.44
CA SER A 115 -12.49 0.06 11.62
C SER A 115 -13.86 -0.15 12.24
N ARG A 116 -14.49 -1.31 11.98
CA ARG A 116 -15.79 -1.67 12.54
C ARG A 116 -15.67 -2.05 14.01
N GLU A 117 -14.74 -2.93 14.36
CA GLU A 117 -14.52 -3.39 15.73
C GLU A 117 -14.18 -2.22 16.67
N MET A 118 -13.30 -1.32 16.22
CA MET A 118 -12.98 -0.07 16.93
C MET A 118 -14.21 0.81 17.21
N LYS A 119 -15.15 0.90 16.25
CA LYS A 119 -16.39 1.67 16.43
C LYS A 119 -17.34 1.00 17.42
N GLU A 120 -17.40 -0.32 17.43
CA GLU A 120 -18.21 -1.09 18.37
C GLU A 120 -17.68 -0.91 19.80
N GLU A 121 -16.37 -1.01 20.01
CA GLU A 121 -15.77 -0.76 21.33
C GLU A 121 -16.00 0.68 21.84
N HIS A 122 -15.86 1.68 20.97
CA HIS A 122 -16.08 3.08 21.37
C HIS A 122 -17.55 3.37 21.74
N ARG A 123 -18.50 2.72 21.07
CA ARG A 123 -19.92 2.83 21.41
C ARG A 123 -20.23 2.15 22.75
N ALA A 124 -19.72 0.94 22.97
CA ALA A 124 -19.88 0.24 24.24
C ALA A 124 -19.29 1.06 25.41
N ALA A 125 -18.09 1.65 25.23
CA ALA A 125 -17.48 2.50 26.24
C ALA A 125 -18.28 3.80 26.52
N ALA A 126 -18.92 4.39 25.49
CA ALA A 126 -19.75 5.58 25.64
C ALA A 126 -21.06 5.27 26.39
N GLU A 127 -21.71 4.14 26.11
CA GLU A 127 -22.94 3.71 26.78
C GLU A 127 -22.71 3.43 28.27
N HIS A 128 -21.58 2.80 28.62
CA HIS A 128 -21.18 2.57 30.02
C HIS A 128 -20.96 3.87 30.81
N HIS A 129 -20.46 4.94 30.17
CA HIS A 129 -20.29 6.23 30.83
C HIS A 129 -21.62 6.98 31.06
N VAL A 130 -22.62 6.78 30.21
CA VAL A 130 -23.95 7.40 30.37
C VAL A 130 -24.73 6.70 31.49
N GLN A 131 -24.72 5.37 31.55
CA GLN A 131 -25.39 4.61 32.62
C GLN A 131 -24.80 4.87 34.01
N ARG A 132 -23.47 4.96 34.13
CA ARG A 132 -22.84 5.29 35.43
C ARG A 132 -23.25 6.66 35.97
N LYS A 133 -23.48 7.65 35.09
CA LYS A 133 -23.93 8.98 35.51
C LYS A 133 -25.39 8.99 35.91
N ALA A 134 -26.25 8.24 35.23
CA ALA A 134 -27.67 8.14 35.58
C ALA A 134 -27.88 7.50 36.96
N HIS A 135 -27.14 6.43 37.28
CA HIS A 135 -27.24 5.75 38.58
C HIS A 135 -26.56 6.48 39.76
N GLN A 136 -25.76 7.52 39.51
CA GLN A 136 -25.20 8.37 40.58
C GLN A 136 -26.07 9.60 40.88
N GLN A 137 -27.13 9.83 40.12
CA GLN A 137 -28.05 10.96 40.27
C GLN A 137 -29.39 10.60 40.93
N GLU A 138 -29.59 9.31 41.26
CA GLU A 138 -30.69 8.79 42.11
C GLU A 138 -30.17 8.49 43.52
#